data_AF-A0A7S0MJ38-F1
#
_entry.id   AF-A0A7S0MJ38-F1
#
_cell.length_a   1.000
_cell.length_b   1.000
_cell.length_c   1.000
_cell.angle_alpha   90.00
_cell.angle_beta   90.00
_cell.angle_gamma   90.00
#
_symmetry.space_group_name_H-M   'P 1'
#
loop_
_entity.id
_entity.type
_entity.pdbx_description
1 polymer ?
#
loop_
_entity_poly.entity_id
_entity_poly.type
_entity_poly.pdbx_seq_one_letter_code
_entity_poly.pdbx_strand_id
1 'polypeptide(L)'
;NAAYWVIRCPADTVKTRLQAGVDKTVPGAIAAVYNSDGVRGFYRAFFPLQTLDFPFTAINLALFAAYKTFVVTYLGHEPGVADLAVGGFLSASVTAGLTTPLSIATTRILMASRPAP
;
A
#
# COMPACT_ATOMS: atom_id res chain seq x y z
N ASN A 1 -9.11 -6.44 -4.66
CA ASN A 1 -7.93 -6.05 -3.84
C ASN A 1 -7.48 -7.07 -2.81
N ALA A 2 -8.31 -7.55 -1.87
CA ALA A 2 -7.82 -8.41 -0.79
C ALA A 2 -7.14 -9.73 -1.24
N ALA A 3 -7.69 -10.44 -2.22
CA ALA A 3 -7.11 -11.70 -2.74
C ALA A 3 -5.70 -11.50 -3.36
N TYR A 4 -5.47 -10.34 -3.98
CA TYR A 4 -4.16 -9.99 -4.53
C TYR A 4 -3.11 -9.79 -3.42
N TRP A 5 -3.48 -9.08 -2.35
CA TRP A 5 -2.62 -8.89 -1.19
C TRP A 5 -2.31 -10.22 -0.48
N VAL A 6 -3.25 -11.17 -0.43
CA VAL A 6 -3.04 -12.50 0.18
C VAL A 6 -1.96 -13.30 -0.56
N ILE A 7 -1.96 -13.26 -1.89
CA ILE A 7 -0.97 -13.98 -2.71
C ILE A 7 0.39 -13.28 -2.66
N ARG A 8 0.41 -11.94 -2.61
CA ARG A 8 1.63 -11.14 -2.71
C ARG A 8 2.35 -10.93 -1.37
N CYS A 9 1.63 -10.89 -0.24
CA CYS A 9 2.21 -10.70 1.08
C CYS A 9 3.34 -11.68 1.47
N PRO A 10 3.26 -13.00 1.22
CA PRO A 10 4.38 -13.89 1.51
C PRO A 10 5.61 -13.57 0.63
N ALA A 11 5.41 -13.24 -0.65
CA ALA A 11 6.50 -12.87 -1.56
C ALA A 11 7.17 -11.54 -1.18
N ASP A 12 6.37 -10.54 -0.78
CA ASP A 12 6.87 -9.24 -0.33
C ASP A 12 7.56 -9.35 1.04
N THR A 13 7.11 -10.24 1.93
CA THR A 13 7.78 -10.51 3.22
C THR A 13 9.16 -11.13 3.03
N VAL A 14 9.30 -12.07 2.10
CA VAL A 14 10.59 -12.70 1.78
C VAL A 14 11.54 -11.69 1.12
N LYS A 15 11.05 -10.91 0.14
CA LYS A 15 11.84 -9.86 -0.52
C LYS A 15 12.30 -8.77 0.45
N THR A 16 11.43 -8.31 1.34
CA THR A 16 11.80 -7.28 2.32
C THR A 16 12.83 -7.77 3.33
N ARG A 17 12.81 -9.06 3.74
CA ARG A 17 13.86 -9.64 4.59
C ARG A 17 15.22 -9.76 3.88
N LEU A 18 15.21 -10.12 2.60
CA LEU A 18 16.41 -10.14 1.76
C LEU A 18 17.00 -8.74 1.56
N GLN A 19 16.17 -7.74 1.22
CA GLN A 19 16.62 -6.36 1.02
C GLN A 19 17.06 -5.68 2.32
N ALA A 20 16.49 -6.07 3.46
CA ALA A 20 16.93 -5.62 4.78
C ALA A 20 18.22 -6.31 5.27
N GLY A 21 18.78 -7.25 4.49
CA GLY A 21 20.02 -7.95 4.84
C GLY A 21 19.90 -8.94 6.00
N VAL A 22 18.68 -9.24 6.46
CA VAL A 22 18.41 -10.17 7.58
C VAL A 22 18.71 -11.61 7.15
N ASP A 23 18.37 -11.97 5.91
CA ASP A 23 18.57 -13.29 5.35
C ASP A 23 19.28 -13.19 3.99
N LYS A 24 20.38 -13.93 3.78
CA LYS A 24 21.14 -13.93 2.51
C LYS A 24 20.53 -14.81 1.42
N THR A 25 19.53 -15.63 1.76
CA THR A 25 19.00 -16.67 0.85
C THR A 25 17.49 -16.82 1.01
N VAL A 26 16.78 -16.88 -0.12
CA VAL A 26 15.31 -17.03 -0.19
C VAL A 26 14.77 -18.21 0.63
N PRO A 27 15.36 -19.43 0.58
CA PRO A 27 14.85 -20.56 1.34
C PRO A 27 15.08 -20.42 2.85
N GLY A 28 16.20 -19.79 3.25
CA GLY A 28 16.53 -19.52 4.64
C GLY A 28 15.56 -18.55 5.29
N ALA A 29 15.16 -17.50 4.56
CA ALA A 29 14.15 -16.55 5.02
C ALA A 29 12.78 -17.21 5.24
N ILE A 30 12.37 -18.10 4.34
CA ILE A 30 11.10 -18.84 4.45
C ILE A 30 11.14 -19.79 5.66
N ALA A 31 12.22 -20.55 5.81
CA ALA A 31 12.41 -21.47 6.94
C ALA A 31 12.49 -20.73 8.29
N ALA A 32 13.13 -19.55 8.33
CA ALA A 32 13.24 -18.72 9.52
C ALA A 32 11.88 -18.16 9.96
N VAL A 33 11.09 -17.62 9.03
CA VAL A 33 9.72 -17.12 9.34
C VAL A 33 8.81 -18.25 9.79
N TYR A 34 8.89 -19.40 9.10
CA TYR A 34 8.04 -20.56 9.41
C TYR A 34 8.38 -21.16 10.78
N ASN A 35 9.66 -21.21 11.17
CA ASN A 35 10.05 -21.67 12.50
C ASN A 35 9.76 -20.66 13.62
N SER A 36 9.77 -19.34 13.34
CA SER A 36 9.58 -18.33 14.39
C SER A 36 8.11 -18.03 14.71
N ASP A 37 7.29 -17.80 13.68
CA ASP A 37 5.90 -17.31 13.82
C ASP A 37 4.89 -18.17 13.02
N GLY A 38 5.35 -19.25 12.39
CA GLY A 38 4.54 -20.10 11.51
C GLY A 38 3.94 -19.34 10.32
N VAL A 39 2.82 -19.84 9.82
CA VAL A 39 2.10 -19.23 8.68
C VAL A 39 1.58 -17.82 9.02
N ARG A 40 1.27 -17.55 10.30
CA ARG A 40 0.81 -16.24 10.77
C ARG A 40 1.88 -15.15 10.66
N GLY A 41 3.17 -15.50 10.76
CA GLY A 41 4.27 -14.57 10.56
C GLY A 41 4.30 -13.94 9.17
N PHE A 42 3.90 -14.69 8.14
CA PHE A 42 3.81 -14.19 6.75
C PHE A 42 2.65 -13.22 6.53
N TYR A 43 1.59 -13.30 7.34
CA TYR A 43 0.42 -12.43 7.25
C TYR A 43 0.41 -11.31 8.30
N ARG A 44 1.42 -11.21 9.18
CA ARG A 44 1.51 -10.13 10.18
C ARG A 44 1.57 -8.74 9.54
N ALA A 45 2.16 -8.63 8.35
CA ALA A 45 2.17 -7.39 7.57
C ALA A 45 0.90 -7.18 6.73
N PHE A 46 0.13 -8.23 6.45
CA PHE A 46 -1.03 -8.18 5.54
C PHE A 46 -2.14 -7.25 6.06
N PHE A 47 -2.57 -7.42 7.31
CA PHE A 47 -3.61 -6.57 7.90
C PHE A 47 -3.22 -5.07 7.95
N PRO A 48 -2.05 -4.70 8.49
CA PRO A 48 -1.64 -3.29 8.51
C PRO A 48 -1.53 -2.68 7.11
N LEU A 49 -0.99 -3.41 6.12
CA LEU A 49 -0.88 -2.93 4.75
C LEU A 49 -2.26 -2.74 4.11
N GLN A 50 -3.18 -3.69 4.31
CA GLN A 50 -4.54 -3.62 3.78
C GLN A 50 -5.34 -2.46 4.39
N THR A 51 -5.19 -2.21 5.69
CA THR A 51 -5.86 -1.11 6.41
C THR A 51 -5.37 0.27 5.97
N LEU A 52 -4.16 0.38 5.41
CA LEU A 52 -3.63 1.62 4.84
C LEU A 52 -3.99 1.80 3.36
N ASP A 53 -3.98 0.71 2.60
CA ASP A 53 -4.28 0.72 1.16
C ASP A 53 -5.75 1.06 0.88
N PHE A 54 -6.64 0.62 1.76
CA PHE A 54 -8.08 0.88 1.65
C PHE A 54 -8.44 2.38 1.75
N PRO A 55 -8.05 3.14 2.80
CA PRO A 55 -8.32 4.56 2.88
C PRO A 55 -7.59 5.36 1.80
N PHE A 56 -6.37 4.96 1.40
CA PHE A 56 -5.67 5.59 0.28
C PHE A 56 -6.51 5.52 -1.00
N THR A 57 -6.97 4.31 -1.35
CA THR A 57 -7.80 4.11 -2.54
C THR A 57 -9.13 4.85 -2.44
N ALA A 58 -9.76 4.85 -1.26
CA ALA A 58 -11.03 5.55 -1.04
C ALA A 58 -10.91 7.07 -1.21
N ILE A 59 -9.88 7.68 -0.60
CA ILE A 59 -9.65 9.13 -0.69
C ILE A 59 -9.31 9.54 -2.13
N ASN A 60 -8.44 8.78 -2.80
CA ASN A 60 -8.09 9.07 -4.19
C ASN A 60 -9.31 8.98 -5.11
N LEU A 61 -10.11 7.92 -4.97
CA LEU A 61 -11.31 7.74 -5.76
C LEU A 61 -12.35 8.84 -5.49
N ALA A 62 -12.53 9.24 -4.23
CA ALA A 62 -13.43 10.32 -3.85
C ALA A 62 -13.01 11.67 -4.47
N LEU A 63 -11.72 12.02 -4.38
CA LEU A 63 -11.15 13.21 -5.00
C LEU A 63 -11.29 13.18 -6.53
N PHE A 64 -11.03 12.03 -7.14
CA PHE A 64 -11.17 11.85 -8.58
C PHE A 64 -12.63 11.95 -9.05
N ALA A 65 -13.57 11.35 -8.32
CA ALA A 65 -15.00 11.45 -8.62
C ALA A 65 -15.51 12.90 -8.46
N ALA A 66 -15.04 13.62 -7.43
CA ALA A 66 -15.32 15.03 -7.25
C ALA A 66 -14.78 15.87 -8.42
N TYR A 67 -13.55 15.62 -8.85
CA TYR A 67 -12.96 16.28 -10.02
C TYR A 67 -13.74 15.98 -11.30
N LYS A 68 -14.12 14.72 -11.55
CA LYS A 68 -14.93 14.34 -12.71
C LYS A 68 -16.28 15.06 -12.73
N THR A 69 -16.93 15.16 -11.57
CA THR A 69 -18.21 15.88 -11.42
C THR A 69 -18.04 17.38 -11.68
N PHE A 70 -16.93 17.96 -11.22
CA PHE A 70 -16.57 19.35 -11.47
C PHE A 70 -16.39 19.62 -12.97
N VAL A 71 -15.62 18.78 -13.68
CA VAL A 71 -15.39 18.92 -15.14
C VAL A 71 -16.71 18.86 -15.92
N VAL A 72 -17.57 17.88 -15.62
CA VAL A 72 -18.86 17.73 -16.32
C VAL A 72 -19.79 18.93 -16.04
N THR A 73 -19.81 19.45 -14.81
CA THR A 73 -20.74 20.52 -14.41
C THR A 73 -20.28 21.91 -14.83
N TYR A 74 -18.98 22.21 -14.72
CA TYR A 74 -18.42 23.55 -14.99
C TYR A 74 -17.88 23.72 -16.40
N LEU A 75 -17.27 22.68 -16.96
CA LEU A 75 -16.68 22.75 -18.31
C LEU A 75 -17.65 22.20 -19.38
N GLY A 76 -18.68 21.45 -19.00
CA GLY A 76 -19.77 21.06 -19.89
C GLY A 76 -19.40 20.07 -21.00
N HIS A 77 -18.24 19.41 -20.91
CA HIS A 77 -17.82 18.35 -21.83
C HIS A 77 -17.57 17.04 -21.10
N GLU A 78 -17.62 15.94 -21.85
CA GLU A 78 -17.18 14.65 -21.33
C GLU A 78 -15.67 14.68 -21.06
N PRO A 79 -15.22 14.14 -19.91
CA PRO A 79 -13.81 14.17 -19.54
C PRO A 79 -13.00 13.35 -20.54
N GLY A 80 -12.12 14.04 -21.27
CA GLY A 80 -11.21 13.40 -22.21
C GLY A 80 -10.04 12.74 -21.48
N VAL A 81 -9.18 12.03 -22.23
CA VAL A 81 -7.95 11.43 -21.69
C VAL A 81 -7.04 12.45 -21.00
N ALA A 82 -7.03 13.71 -21.46
CA ALA A 82 -6.27 14.78 -20.83
C ALA A 82 -6.83 15.18 -19.45
N ASP A 83 -8.14 15.36 -19.32
CA ASP A 83 -8.76 15.71 -18.02
C ASP A 83 -8.68 14.56 -17.04
N LEU A 84 -8.79 13.32 -17.52
CA LEU A 84 -8.61 12.14 -16.67
C LEU A 84 -7.17 12.06 -16.15
N ALA A 85 -6.18 12.40 -16.98
CA ALA A 85 -4.78 12.45 -16.56
C ALA A 85 -4.53 13.56 -15.53
N VAL A 86 -5.05 14.77 -15.77
CA VAL A 86 -4.91 15.92 -14.85
C VAL A 86 -5.64 15.64 -13.54
N GLY A 87 -6.89 15.19 -13.62
CA GLY A 87 -7.71 14.83 -12.46
C GLY A 87 -7.08 13.73 -11.62
N GLY A 88 -6.55 12.70 -12.28
CA GLY A 88 -5.85 11.60 -11.63
C GLY A 88 -4.55 12.05 -10.97
N PHE A 89 -3.79 12.93 -11.62
CA PHE A 89 -2.57 13.48 -11.04
C PHE A 89 -2.84 14.36 -9.82
N LEU A 90 -3.85 15.23 -9.91
CA LEU A 90 -4.24 16.11 -8.81
C LEU A 90 -4.82 15.32 -7.63
N SER A 91 -5.72 14.38 -7.89
CA SER A 91 -6.29 13.51 -6.84
C SER A 91 -5.19 12.68 -6.16
N ALA A 92 -4.28 12.10 -6.94
CA ALA A 92 -3.16 11.33 -6.41
C ALA A 92 -2.19 12.19 -5.59
N SER A 93 -1.87 13.40 -6.05
CA SER A 93 -0.96 14.31 -5.34
C SER A 93 -1.52 14.75 -3.99
N VAL A 94 -2.80 15.15 -3.95
CA VAL A 94 -3.47 15.55 -2.71
C VAL A 94 -3.60 14.35 -1.76
N THR A 95 -4.01 13.20 -2.28
CA THR A 95 -4.12 11.98 -1.47
C THR A 95 -2.76 11.60 -0.88
N ALA A 96 -1.71 11.58 -1.70
CA ALA A 96 -0.35 11.27 -1.26
C ALA A 96 0.11 12.24 -0.17
N GLY A 97 -0.12 13.55 -0.31
CA GLY A 97 0.21 14.53 0.73
C GLY A 97 -0.44 14.21 2.08
N LEU A 98 -1.70 13.80 2.07
CA LEU A 98 -2.46 13.47 3.28
C LEU A 98 -2.07 12.10 3.87
N THR A 99 -1.82 11.10 3.03
CA THR A 99 -1.61 9.71 3.48
C THR A 99 -0.14 9.34 3.70
N THR A 100 0.81 10.07 3.12
CA THR A 100 2.25 9.81 3.30
C THR A 100 2.70 9.88 4.77
N PRO A 101 2.35 10.90 5.57
CA PRO A 101 2.78 10.93 6.98
C PRO A 101 2.22 9.75 7.79
N LEU A 102 0.96 9.37 7.52
CA LEU A 102 0.32 8.21 8.15
C LEU A 102 0.99 6.88 7.74
N SER A 103 1.40 6.78 6.48
CA SER A 103 2.12 5.63 5.95
C SER A 103 3.51 5.49 6.58
N ILE A 104 4.20 6.61 6.81
CA ILE A 104 5.50 6.62 7.50
C ILE A 104 5.34 6.25 8.98
N ALA A 105 4.32 6.78 9.67
CA ALA A 105 4.07 6.43 11.06
C ALA A 105 3.80 4.93 11.24
N THR A 106 2.98 4.35 10.37
CA THR A 106 2.62 2.93 10.45
C THR A 106 3.78 2.02 10.06
N THR A 107 4.57 2.38 9.04
CA THR A 107 5.79 1.64 8.69
C THR A 107 6.81 1.68 9.81
N ARG A 108 6.95 2.80 10.53
CA ARG A 108 7.78 2.87 11.75
C ARG A 108 7.29 1.95 12.87
N ILE A 109 5.99 1.90 13.13
CA ILE A 109 5.41 1.00 14.15
C ILE A 109 5.63 -0.47 13.77
N LEU A 110 5.47 -0.82 12.49
CA LEU A 110 5.72 -2.18 11.98
C LEU A 110 7.19 -2.59 12.09
N MET A 111 8.11 -1.65 11.83
CA MET A 111 9.54 -1.88 12.02
C MET A 111 9.91 -1.98 13.51
N ALA A 112 9.34 -1.13 14.36
CA ALA A 112 9.59 -1.13 15.81
C ALA A 112 9.01 -2.36 16.53
N SER A 113 7.96 -2.97 15.97
CA SER A 113 7.35 -4.20 16.50
C SER A 113 8.08 -5.49 16.09
N ARG A 114 9.16 -5.39 15.31
CA ARG A 114 10.07 -6.51 15.09
C ARG A 114 10.88 -6.73 16.37
N PRO A 115 10.94 -7.96 16.91
CA PRO A 115 11.95 -8.29 17.91
C PRO A 115 13.32 -7.95 17.32
N ALA A 116 14.13 -7.19 18.06
CA ALA A 116 15.52 -6.96 17.71
C ALA A 116 16.25 -8.32 17.60
N PRO A 117 17.25 -8.45 16.70
CA PRO A 117 18.09 -9.65 16.65
C PRO A 117 18.81 -9.92 17.97
#